data_AF-A0A8H4V061-F1
#
_entry.id   AF-A0A8H4V061-F1
#
_cell.length_a   1.000
_cell.length_b   1.000
_cell.length_c   1.000
_cell.angle_alpha   90.00
_cell.angle_beta   90.00
_cell.angle_gamma   90.00
#
_symmetry.space_group_name_H-M   'P 1'
#
loop_
_entity.id
_entity.type
_entity.pdbx_description
1 polymer ?
#
loop_
_entity_poly.entity_id
_entity_poly.type
_entity_poly.pdbx_seq_one_letter_code
_entity_poly.pdbx_strand_id
1 'polypeptide(L)'
;MGEPKTNLFPRFLTATEQALSRAGFLESSDLVLLQAFVLLLIAMRQKYSPHSLWILTGVAIRIGQRMGLHSDGRSLGLPIFEAEMRRRVWWQIVLLDNRSAQLSGLKNSVVANFFDTNVPANINDSDLNPNMSEQPLEHKYQTEMIF
;
A
#
# COMPACT_ATOMS: atom_id res chain seq x y z
N MET A 1 11.37 25.99 8.74
CA MET A 1 10.04 26.33 8.19
C MET A 1 9.01 26.21 9.32
N GLY A 2 8.49 27.33 9.84
CA GLY A 2 7.69 27.40 11.07
C GLY A 2 6.18 27.47 10.88
N GLU A 3 5.63 26.90 9.81
CA GLU A 3 4.18 26.89 9.57
C GLU A 3 3.46 25.85 10.45
N PRO A 4 2.22 26.11 10.91
CA PRO A 4 1.45 25.14 11.68
C PRO A 4 1.11 23.89 10.85
N LYS A 5 1.17 22.70 11.48
CA LYS A 5 0.81 21.41 10.85
C LYS A 5 -0.59 21.41 10.20
N THR A 6 -1.52 22.19 10.76
CA THR A 6 -2.90 22.35 10.25
C THR A 6 -2.95 22.92 8.84
N ASN A 7 -1.99 23.76 8.46
CA ASN A 7 -1.94 24.41 7.15
C ASN A 7 -1.08 23.60 6.16
N LEU A 8 -0.06 22.90 6.67
CA LEU A 8 0.83 22.08 5.88
C LEU A 8 0.14 20.84 5.30
N PHE A 9 -0.68 20.17 6.12
CA PHE A 9 -1.26 18.90 5.73
C PHE A 9 -2.20 19.00 4.51
N PRO A 10 -3.19 19.93 4.46
CA PRO A 10 -4.03 20.07 3.27
C PRO A 10 -3.23 20.44 2.03
N ARG A 11 -2.22 21.31 2.16
CA ARG A 11 -1.36 21.71 1.04
C ARG A 11 -0.61 20.52 0.45
N PHE A 12 0.00 19.69 1.30
CA PHE A 12 0.71 18.49 0.85
C PHE A 12 -0.23 17.45 0.25
N LEU A 13 -1.43 17.26 0.80
CA LEU A 13 -2.43 16.38 0.19
C LEU A 13 -2.78 16.83 -1.22
N THR A 14 -3.17 18.10 -1.40
CA THR A 14 -3.55 18.64 -2.72
C THR A 14 -2.39 18.55 -3.71
N ALA A 15 -1.16 18.81 -3.28
CA ALA A 15 0.01 18.68 -4.14
C ALA A 15 0.24 17.21 -4.57
N THR A 16 0.10 16.25 -3.65
CA THR A 16 0.23 14.82 -3.96
C THR A 16 -0.89 14.33 -4.90
N GLU A 17 -2.13 14.75 -4.68
CA GLU A 17 -3.26 14.44 -5.58
C GLU A 17 -3.00 14.95 -7.00
N GLN A 18 -2.53 16.19 -7.15
CA GLN A 18 -2.18 16.76 -8.45
C GLN A 18 -1.01 16.04 -9.11
N ALA A 19 0.02 15.69 -8.35
CA ALA A 19 1.18 14.97 -8.86
C ALA A 19 0.80 13.56 -9.35
N LEU A 20 0.01 12.81 -8.57
CA LEU A 20 -0.49 11.49 -8.95
C LEU A 20 -1.35 11.56 -10.21
N SER A 21 -2.25 12.53 -10.29
CA SER A 21 -3.11 12.74 -11.46
C SER A 21 -2.28 13.02 -12.72
N ARG A 22 -1.28 13.91 -12.63
CA ARG A 22 -0.38 14.23 -13.74
C ARG A 22 0.51 13.06 -14.15
N ALA A 23 0.89 12.20 -13.20
CA ALA A 23 1.67 10.99 -13.46
C ALA A 23 0.83 9.86 -14.06
N GLY A 24 -0.49 10.03 -14.26
CA GLY A 24 -1.34 9.01 -14.86
C GLY A 24 -1.41 7.72 -14.04
N PHE A 25 -1.39 7.81 -12.70
CA PHE A 25 -1.25 6.64 -11.82
C PHE A 25 -2.32 5.55 -12.05
N LEU A 26 -3.51 5.92 -12.55
CA LEU A 26 -4.58 4.98 -12.90
C LEU A 26 -4.19 4.04 -14.03
N GLU A 27 -3.31 4.46 -14.95
CA GLU A 27 -2.90 3.70 -16.13
C GLU A 27 -1.48 3.12 -15.99
N SER A 28 -0.70 3.64 -15.04
CA SER A 28 0.67 3.21 -14.81
C SER A 28 0.79 1.83 -14.15
N SER A 29 1.87 1.13 -14.46
CA SER A 29 2.31 -0.09 -13.76
C SER A 29 3.53 0.16 -12.86
N ASP A 30 3.82 1.43 -12.55
CA ASP A 30 4.88 1.82 -11.63
C ASP A 30 4.46 1.60 -10.16
N LEU A 31 5.19 0.73 -9.46
CA LEU A 31 4.94 0.41 -8.06
C LEU A 31 5.07 1.65 -7.16
N VAL A 32 5.94 2.60 -7.51
CA VAL A 32 6.15 3.84 -6.74
C VAL A 32 4.90 4.72 -6.79
N LEU A 33 4.22 4.79 -7.94
CA LEU A 33 2.97 5.55 -8.05
C LEU A 33 1.84 4.89 -7.24
N LEU A 34 1.76 3.56 -7.24
CA LEU A 34 0.81 2.84 -6.39
C LEU A 34 1.12 3.05 -4.90
N GLN A 35 2.40 2.98 -4.50
CA GLN A 35 2.83 3.28 -3.14
C GLN A 35 2.43 4.70 -2.70
N ALA A 36 2.71 5.69 -3.55
CA ALA A 36 2.33 7.08 -3.29
C ALA A 36 0.81 7.24 -3.14
N PHE A 37 0.02 6.56 -3.97
CA PHE A 37 -1.43 6.54 -3.85
C PHE A 37 -1.90 5.89 -2.54
N VAL A 38 -1.33 4.73 -2.16
CA VAL A 38 -1.66 4.06 -0.89
C VAL A 38 -1.31 4.92 0.31
N LEU A 39 -0.15 5.58 0.31
CA LEU A 39 0.26 6.51 1.36
C LEU A 39 -0.69 7.71 1.47
N LEU A 40 -1.17 8.23 0.33
CA LEU A 40 -2.20 9.26 0.30
C LEU A 40 -3.49 8.79 1.00
N LEU A 41 -3.97 7.58 0.69
CA LEU A 41 -5.16 7.00 1.34
C LEU A 41 -4.96 6.83 2.86
N ILE A 42 -3.78 6.36 3.28
CA ILE A 42 -3.42 6.26 4.70
C ILE A 42 -3.47 7.64 5.36
N ALA A 43 -2.94 8.69 4.73
CA ALA A 43 -2.97 10.04 5.27
C ALA A 43 -4.40 10.58 5.40
N MET A 44 -5.28 10.27 4.43
CA MET A 44 -6.67 10.73 4.38
C MET A 44 -7.60 10.03 5.38
N ARG A 45 -7.20 8.87 5.94
CA ARG A 45 -8.08 7.94 6.68
C ARG A 45 -8.89 8.53 7.85
N GLN A 46 -8.42 9.61 8.47
CA GLN A 46 -9.11 10.25 9.61
C GLN A 46 -9.95 11.47 9.22
N LYS A 47 -9.71 12.06 8.04
CA LYS A 47 -10.32 13.33 7.64
C LYS A 47 -11.40 13.18 6.59
N TYR A 48 -11.30 12.15 5.75
CA TYR A 48 -12.23 11.92 4.66
C TYR A 48 -13.36 10.99 5.09
N SER A 49 -14.49 11.10 4.38
CA SER A 49 -15.62 10.19 4.56
C SER A 49 -15.17 8.74 4.40
N PRO A 50 -15.57 7.83 5.31
CA PRO A 50 -15.32 6.40 5.18
C PRO A 50 -15.76 5.83 3.83
N HIS A 51 -16.82 6.36 3.24
CA HIS A 51 -17.35 5.91 1.95
C HIS A 51 -16.41 6.29 0.79
N SER A 52 -15.85 7.52 0.83
CA SER A 52 -14.86 7.95 -0.16
C SER A 52 -13.58 7.14 -0.06
N LEU A 53 -13.13 6.86 1.16
CA LEU A 53 -11.95 6.01 1.39
C LEU A 53 -12.19 4.59 0.86
N TRP A 54 -13.38 4.02 1.06
CA TRP A 54 -13.74 2.70 0.55
C TRP A 54 -13.68 2.64 -0.98
N ILE A 55 -14.27 3.63 -1.67
CA ILE A 55 -14.22 3.71 -3.14
C ILE A 55 -12.77 3.82 -3.65
N LEU A 56 -11.98 4.72 -3.07
CA LEU A 56 -10.60 4.93 -3.50
C LEU A 56 -9.71 3.72 -3.19
N THR A 57 -9.98 3.00 -2.09
CA THR A 57 -9.31 1.73 -1.80
C THR A 57 -9.67 0.67 -2.84
N GLY A 58 -10.94 0.62 -3.27
CA GLY A 58 -11.36 -0.20 -4.41
C GLY A 58 -10.59 0.09 -5.70
N VAL A 59 -10.23 1.37 -5.94
CA VAL A 59 -9.35 1.73 -7.07
C VAL A 59 -7.94 1.17 -6.86
N ALA A 60 -7.35 1.32 -5.66
CA ALA A 60 -6.03 0.78 -5.35
C ALA A 60 -5.97 -0.75 -5.54
N ILE A 61 -7.03 -1.47 -5.14
CA ILE A 61 -7.17 -2.91 -5.34
C ILE A 61 -7.11 -3.25 -6.83
N ARG A 62 -7.89 -2.57 -7.67
CA ARG A 62 -7.91 -2.85 -9.12
C ARG A 62 -6.57 -2.57 -9.78
N ILE A 63 -5.87 -1.50 -9.36
CA ILE A 63 -4.52 -1.21 -9.84
C ILE A 63 -3.56 -2.31 -9.41
N GLY A 64 -3.56 -2.70 -8.13
CA GLY A 64 -2.74 -3.80 -7.61
C GLY A 64 -3.03 -5.13 -8.31
N GLN A 65 -4.30 -5.43 -8.59
CA GLN A 65 -4.70 -6.60 -9.36
C GLN A 65 -4.15 -6.58 -10.78
N ARG A 66 -4.32 -5.47 -11.52
CA ARG A 66 -3.76 -5.29 -12.86
C ARG A 66 -2.24 -5.49 -12.87
N MET A 67 -1.56 -4.99 -11.84
CA MET A 67 -0.12 -5.13 -11.67
C MET A 67 0.32 -6.51 -11.17
N GLY A 68 -0.61 -7.41 -10.83
CA GLY A 68 -0.30 -8.76 -10.34
C GLY A 68 0.19 -8.82 -8.89
N LEU A 69 -0.15 -7.84 -8.04
CA LEU A 69 0.24 -7.81 -6.62
C LEU A 69 -0.54 -8.79 -5.74
N HIS A 70 -1.68 -9.29 -6.24
CA HIS A 70 -2.49 -10.31 -5.58
C HIS A 70 -1.88 -11.71 -5.66
N SER A 71 -0.80 -11.88 -6.43
CA SER A 71 -0.01 -13.11 -6.46
C SER A 71 1.41 -12.90 -5.98
N ASP A 72 1.93 -13.87 -5.22
CA ASP A 72 3.23 -13.75 -4.59
C ASP A 72 4.34 -13.65 -5.65
N GLY A 73 5.17 -12.60 -5.55
CA GLY A 73 6.25 -12.38 -6.50
C GLY A 73 7.27 -13.52 -6.59
N ARG A 74 7.40 -14.37 -5.56
CA ARG A 74 8.31 -15.52 -5.58
C ARG A 74 7.91 -16.58 -6.58
N SER A 75 6.61 -16.86 -6.72
CA SER A 75 6.12 -17.83 -7.70
C SER A 75 6.37 -17.36 -9.14
N LEU A 76 6.54 -16.04 -9.31
CA LEU A 76 6.85 -15.39 -10.58
C LEU A 76 8.35 -15.21 -10.84
N GLY A 77 9.22 -15.64 -9.91
CA GLY A 77 10.67 -15.50 -10.04
C GLY A 77 11.19 -14.06 -9.89
N LEU A 78 10.44 -13.17 -9.24
CA LEU A 78 10.88 -11.80 -9.00
C LEU A 78 12.06 -11.74 -8.01
N PRO A 79 12.93 -10.72 -8.09
CA PRO A 79 13.94 -10.44 -7.08
C PRO A 79 13.33 -10.39 -5.67
N ILE A 80 14.07 -10.86 -4.67
CA ILE A 80 13.56 -11.02 -3.30
C ILE A 80 13.05 -9.67 -2.75
N PHE A 81 13.80 -8.61 -2.97
CA PHE A 81 13.42 -7.24 -2.59
C PHE A 81 12.11 -6.83 -3.26
N GLU A 82 11.98 -7.01 -4.57
CA GLU A 82 10.76 -6.64 -5.31
C GLU A 82 9.55 -7.44 -4.87
N ALA A 83 9.72 -8.76 -4.67
CA ALA A 83 8.67 -9.62 -4.16
C ALA A 83 8.19 -9.14 -2.78
N GLU A 84 9.11 -8.78 -1.88
CA GLU A 84 8.79 -8.23 -0.56
C GLU A 84 8.07 -6.88 -0.66
N MET A 85 8.55 -5.94 -1.50
CA MET A 85 7.89 -4.65 -1.71
C MET A 85 6.46 -4.81 -2.23
N ARG A 86 6.24 -5.74 -3.17
CA ARG A 86 4.91 -6.05 -3.70
C ARG A 86 3.99 -6.64 -2.62
N ARG A 87 4.49 -7.57 -1.78
CA ARG A 87 3.72 -8.09 -0.62
C ARG A 87 3.32 -6.97 0.32
N ARG A 88 4.26 -6.12 0.72
CA ARG A 88 4.01 -5.01 1.66
C ARG A 88 2.93 -4.07 1.14
N VAL A 89 3.02 -3.65 -0.12
CA VAL A 89 2.00 -2.78 -0.74
C VAL A 89 0.65 -3.46 -0.80
N TRP A 90 0.59 -4.73 -1.24
CA TRP A 90 -0.65 -5.48 -1.32
C TRP A 90 -1.33 -5.59 0.04
N TRP A 91 -0.58 -5.96 1.09
CA TRP A 91 -1.13 -6.09 2.44
C TRP A 91 -1.60 -4.76 3.03
N GLN A 92 -0.92 -3.64 2.73
CA GLN A 92 -1.43 -2.31 3.12
C GLN A 92 -2.77 -1.99 2.45
N ILE A 93 -2.95 -2.35 1.18
CA ILE A 93 -4.22 -2.19 0.47
C ILE A 93 -5.32 -3.07 1.10
N VAL A 94 -5.01 -4.33 1.42
CA VAL A 94 -5.96 -5.26 2.07
C VAL A 94 -6.39 -4.73 3.43
N LEU A 95 -5.47 -4.23 4.25
CA LEU A 95 -5.79 -3.64 5.55
C LEU A 95 -6.66 -2.39 5.42
N LEU A 96 -6.37 -1.52 4.45
CA LEU A 96 -7.20 -0.34 4.16
C LEU A 96 -8.61 -0.73 3.72
N ASP A 97 -8.77 -1.79 2.93
CA ASP A 97 -10.07 -2.27 2.45
C ASP A 97 -10.92 -2.77 3.61
N ASN A 98 -10.33 -3.63 4.46
CA ASN A 98 -10.97 -4.09 5.71
C ASN A 98 -11.39 -2.92 6.60
N ARG A 99 -10.49 -1.95 6.81
CA ARG A 99 -10.76 -0.83 7.69
C ARG A 99 -11.82 0.13 7.13
N SER A 100 -11.73 0.46 5.85
CA SER A 100 -12.66 1.37 5.19
C SER A 100 -14.06 0.75 5.10
N ALA A 101 -14.18 -0.53 4.78
CA ALA A 101 -15.45 -1.24 4.72
C ALA A 101 -16.11 -1.33 6.11
N GLN A 102 -15.32 -1.63 7.15
CA GLN A 102 -15.79 -1.60 8.54
C GLN A 102 -16.36 -0.22 8.93
N LEU A 103 -15.65 0.86 8.58
CA LEU A 103 -16.07 2.22 8.92
C LEU A 103 -17.26 2.73 8.09
N SER A 104 -17.41 2.25 6.86
CA SER A 104 -18.53 2.62 5.98
C SER A 104 -19.76 1.71 6.14
N GLY A 105 -19.66 0.61 6.89
CA GLY A 105 -20.71 -0.41 6.98
C GLY A 105 -20.91 -1.20 5.68
N LEU A 106 -19.91 -1.21 4.80
CA LEU A 106 -19.93 -1.94 3.52
C LEU A 106 -19.14 -3.24 3.63
N LYS A 107 -19.21 -4.07 2.59
CA LYS A 107 -18.39 -5.29 2.50
C LYS A 107 -17.01 -4.96 1.97
N ASN A 108 -16.02 -5.72 2.44
CA ASN A 108 -14.68 -5.70 1.88
C ASN A 108 -14.72 -6.06 0.40
N SER A 109 -13.88 -5.41 -0.40
CA SER A 109 -13.73 -5.69 -1.82
C SER A 109 -12.82 -6.89 -2.09
N VAL A 110 -11.84 -7.13 -1.20
CA VAL A 110 -10.95 -8.30 -1.27
C VAL A 110 -11.40 -9.37 -0.29
N VAL A 111 -11.59 -10.59 -0.79
CA VAL A 111 -11.87 -11.77 0.03
C VAL A 111 -10.61 -12.63 0.08
N ALA A 112 -10.22 -13.08 1.27
CA ALA A 112 -8.95 -13.77 1.53
C ALA A 112 -8.67 -14.98 0.61
N ASN A 113 -9.71 -15.67 0.13
CA ASN A 113 -9.57 -16.83 -0.76
C ASN A 113 -9.27 -16.48 -2.23
N PHE A 114 -9.14 -15.19 -2.58
CA PHE A 114 -8.96 -14.73 -3.95
C PHE A 114 -7.55 -14.18 -4.24
N PHE A 115 -6.60 -14.33 -3.30
CA PHE A 115 -5.20 -13.95 -3.51
C PHE A 115 -4.27 -14.92 -2.79
N ASP A 116 -3.08 -15.16 -3.34
CA ASP A 116 -2.07 -16.12 -2.86
C ASP A 116 -0.78 -15.43 -2.37
N THR A 117 -0.84 -14.12 -2.18
CA THR A 117 0.28 -13.31 -1.66
C THR A 117 0.59 -13.67 -0.21
N ASN A 118 1.83 -14.09 0.08
CA ASN A 118 2.23 -14.39 1.45
C ASN A 118 2.17 -13.15 2.34
N VAL A 119 2.05 -13.34 3.66
CA VAL A 119 2.23 -12.25 4.63
C VAL A 119 3.63 -11.63 4.48
N PRO A 120 3.79 -10.30 4.67
CA PRO A 120 5.10 -9.68 4.61
C PRO A 120 5.98 -10.17 5.75
N ALA A 121 7.29 -10.19 5.52
CA ALA A 121 8.23 -10.70 6.52
C ALA A 121 8.35 -9.72 7.70
N ASN A 122 8.47 -10.24 8.92
CA ASN A 122 8.72 -9.42 10.11
C ASN A 122 10.18 -8.93 10.16
N ILE A 123 10.53 -7.98 9.28
CA ILE A 123 11.87 -7.39 9.10
C ILE A 123 11.77 -5.86 9.00
N ASN A 124 12.80 -5.14 9.44
CA ASN A 124 12.83 -3.67 9.37
C ASN A 124 13.19 -3.20 7.95
N ASP A 125 12.93 -1.94 7.64
CA ASP A 125 13.33 -1.36 6.35
C ASP A 125 14.85 -1.30 6.20
N SER A 126 15.59 -1.18 7.31
CA SER A 126 17.07 -1.23 7.32
C SER A 126 17.65 -2.58 6.91
N ASP A 127 16.86 -3.66 6.99
CA ASP A 127 17.29 -5.01 6.62
C ASP A 127 17.10 -5.28 5.12
N LEU A 128 16.47 -4.35 4.39
CA LEU A 128 16.15 -4.49 2.98
C LEU A 128 17.14 -3.73 2.10
N ASN A 129 17.57 -4.40 1.03
CA ASN A 129 18.44 -3.81 0.01
C ASN A 129 18.00 -4.31 -1.37
N PRO A 130 17.87 -3.44 -2.39
CA PRO A 130 17.56 -3.85 -3.76
C PRO A 130 18.46 -4.96 -4.34
N ASN A 131 19.72 -5.04 -3.87
CA ASN A 131 20.72 -6.00 -4.35
C ASN A 131 20.83 -7.27 -3.48
N MET A 132 19.87 -7.53 -2.58
CA MET A 132 19.88 -8.71 -1.72
C MET A 132 19.68 -10.01 -2.51
N SER A 133 20.49 -11.03 -2.21
CA SER A 133 20.40 -12.36 -2.82
C SER A 133 19.65 -13.38 -1.95
N GLU A 134 19.43 -13.07 -0.67
CA GLU A 134 18.77 -13.94 0.29
C GLU A 134 17.77 -13.14 1.13
N GLN A 135 16.72 -13.80 1.63
CA GLN A 135 15.76 -13.16 2.52
C GLN A 135 16.39 -12.95 3.90
N PRO A 136 16.24 -11.78 4.54
CA PRO A 136 16.75 -11.54 5.88
C PRO A 136 15.97 -12.41 6.87
N LEU A 137 16.65 -12.82 7.93
CA LEU A 137 15.99 -13.57 8.99
C LEU A 137 14.94 -12.69 9.66
N GLU A 138 13.74 -13.25 9.84
CA GLU A 138 12.68 -12.56 10.55
C GLU A 138 13.05 -12.33 12.02
N HIS A 139 12.75 -11.14 12.51
CA HIS A 139 13.03 -10.78 13.89
C HIS A 139 12.00 -11.44 14.83
N LYS A 140 12.42 -11.72 16.07
CA LYS A 140 11.52 -12.21 17.13
C LYS A 140 10.78 -11.08 17.85
N TYR A 141 11.20 -9.85 17.62
CA TYR A 141 10.64 -8.64 18.22
C TYR A 141 9.83 -7.85 17.18
N GLN A 142 9.12 -6.84 17.66
CA GLN A 142 8.30 -5.94 16.85
C GLN A 142 9.15 -5.13 15.87
N THR A 143 8.82 -5.17 14.57
CA THR A 143 9.47 -4.39 13.51
C THR A 143 8.54 -3.30 12.97
N GLU A 144 8.96 -2.56 11.94
CA GLU A 144 8.06 -1.64 11.22
C GLU A 144 6.96 -2.39 10.43
N MET A 145 7.15 -3.68 10.17
CA MET A 145 6.21 -4.56 9.47
C MET A 145 5.52 -5.53 10.42
N ILE A 146 4.78 -5.00 11.41
CA ILE A 146 3.93 -5.80 12.29
C ILE A 146 2.54 -5.96 11.64
N PHE A 147 2.08 -7.20 11.50
CA PHE A 147 0.72 -7.57 11.15
C PHE A 147 0.10 -8.43 12.25
#